data_AF-A0A965P0Y5-F1
#
_entry.id   AF-A0A965P0Y5-F1
#
_cell.length_a   1.000
_cell.length_b   1.000
_cell.length_c   1.000
_cell.angle_alpha   90.00
_cell.angle_beta   90.00
_cell.angle_gamma   90.00
#
_symmetry.space_group_name_H-M   'P 1'
#
loop_
_entity.id
_entity.type
_entity.pdbx_description
1 polymer ?
#
loop_
_entity_poly.entity_id
_entity_poly.type
_entity_poly.pdbx_seq_one_letter_code
_entity_poly.pdbx_strand_id
1 'polypeptide(L)'
;MLNIKNQRAHDLARTLSQMTGDSLTDVVIHSLEAEIERRKARPVRSRAELMAFLKAVRQDAPPEFLSDEDPTAWLYDEDGLPA
;
A
#
# COMPACT_ATOMS: atom_id res chain seq x y z
N MET A 1 22.62 -19.07 -9.03
CA MET A 1 23.91 -18.43 -8.68
C MET A 1 23.72 -16.93 -8.81
N LEU A 2 23.78 -16.18 -7.70
CA LEU A 2 23.59 -14.73 -7.68
C LEU A 2 24.96 -14.06 -7.81
N ASN A 3 25.21 -13.32 -8.90
CA ASN A 3 26.45 -12.57 -9.11
C ASN A 3 26.13 -11.08 -9.27
N ILE A 4 26.20 -10.32 -8.18
CA ILE A 4 25.96 -8.88 -8.20
C ILE A 4 27.33 -8.19 -8.31
N LYS A 5 27.67 -7.69 -9.50
CA LYS A 5 28.92 -6.94 -9.76
C LYS A 5 28.84 -5.47 -9.34
N ASN A 6 27.99 -5.14 -8.38
CA ASN A 6 27.76 -3.78 -7.91
C ASN A 6 28.20 -3.67 -6.44
N GLN A 7 29.23 -2.89 -6.18
CA GLN A 7 29.80 -2.73 -4.85
C GLN A 7 28.78 -2.21 -3.84
N ARG A 8 27.97 -1.22 -4.23
CA ARG A 8 26.96 -0.62 -3.35
C ARG A 8 25.90 -1.64 -2.92
N ALA A 9 25.47 -2.53 -3.82
CA ALA A 9 24.51 -3.56 -3.48
C ALA A 9 25.08 -4.57 -2.48
N HIS A 10 26.36 -4.93 -2.62
CA HIS A 10 27.07 -5.80 -1.67
C HIS A 10 27.20 -5.16 -0.28
N ASP A 11 27.56 -3.87 -0.23
CA ASP A 11 27.71 -3.14 1.04
C ASP A 11 26.37 -3.00 1.78
N LEU A 12 25.28 -2.74 1.06
CA LEU A 12 23.93 -2.70 1.62
C LEU A 12 23.50 -4.06 2.18
N ALA A 13 23.70 -5.14 1.42
CA ALA A 13 23.38 -6.50 1.87
C ALA A 13 24.21 -6.90 3.09
N ARG A 14 25.50 -6.55 3.13
CA ARG A 14 26.39 -6.79 4.26
C ARG A 14 25.93 -6.03 5.51
N THR A 15 25.59 -4.75 5.36
CA THR A 15 25.12 -3.92 6.48
C THR A 15 23.83 -4.50 7.06
N LEU A 16 22.89 -4.88 6.20
CA LEU A 16 21.62 -5.44 6.64
C LEU A 16 21.80 -6.81 7.31
N SER A 17 22.70 -7.66 6.80
CA SER A 17 23.09 -8.93 7.44
C SER A 17 23.69 -8.73 8.84
N GLN A 18 24.52 -7.71 9.03
CA GLN A 18 25.05 -7.39 10.36
C GLN A 18 23.97 -6.89 11.33
N MET A 19 22.95 -6.18 10.82
CA MET A 19 21.85 -5.67 11.62
C MET A 19 20.86 -6.75 12.03
N THR A 20 20.55 -7.70 11.16
CA THR A 20 19.56 -8.76 11.44
C THR A 20 20.17 -10.02 12.04
N GLY A 21 21.48 -10.25 11.82
CA GLY A 21 22.15 -11.50 12.19
C GLY A 21 21.96 -12.63 11.18
N ASP A 22 21.22 -12.39 10.09
CA ASP A 22 20.96 -13.39 9.05
C ASP A 22 22.12 -13.50 8.07
N SER A 23 22.17 -14.59 7.30
CA SER A 23 23.16 -14.74 6.24
C SER A 23 22.95 -13.71 5.13
N LEU A 24 24.03 -13.37 4.41
CA LEU A 24 23.97 -12.45 3.27
C LEU A 24 22.92 -12.91 2.23
N THR A 25 22.77 -14.22 2.06
CA THR A 25 21.80 -14.83 1.14
C THR A 25 20.37 -14.63 1.62
N ASP A 26 20.09 -14.90 2.89
CA ASP A 26 18.74 -14.79 3.46
C ASP A 26 18.26 -13.34 3.43
N VAL A 27 19.14 -12.39 3.78
CA VAL A 27 18.84 -10.96 3.69
C VAL A 27 18.43 -10.55 2.28
N VAL A 28 19.15 -11.00 1.26
CA VAL A 28 18.80 -10.68 -0.13
C VAL A 28 17.48 -11.31 -0.52
N ILE A 29 17.24 -12.58 -0.16
CA ILE A 29 15.98 -13.28 -0.46
C ILE A 29 14.81 -12.54 0.19
N HIS A 30 14.87 -12.31 1.50
CA HIS A 30 13.79 -11.65 2.25
C HIS A 30 13.53 -10.22 1.79
N SER A 31 14.58 -9.47 1.47
CA SER A 31 14.43 -8.11 0.95
C SER A 31 13.70 -8.07 -0.40
N LEU A 32 14.02 -9.02 -1.29
CA LEU A 32 13.38 -9.15 -2.60
C LEU A 32 11.94 -9.64 -2.48
N GLU A 33 11.69 -10.66 -1.65
CA GLU A 33 10.34 -11.16 -1.37
C GLU A 33 9.45 -10.05 -0.80
N ALA A 34 9.94 -9.31 0.20
CA ALA A 34 9.19 -8.22 0.79
C ALA A 34 8.84 -7.11 -0.22
N GLU A 35 9.76 -6.78 -1.14
CA GLU A 35 9.47 -5.79 -2.20
C GLU A 35 8.49 -6.31 -3.25
N ILE A 36 8.60 -7.60 -3.62
CA ILE A 36 7.65 -8.24 -4.52
C ILE A 36 6.25 -8.22 -3.91
N GLU A 37 6.10 -8.61 -2.64
CA GLU A 37 4.81 -8.60 -1.96
C GLU A 37 4.25 -7.18 -1.82
N ARG A 38 5.06 -6.17 -1.49
CA ARG A 38 4.63 -4.76 -1.50
C ARG A 38 4.07 -4.34 -2.86
N ARG A 39 4.69 -4.79 -3.95
CA ARG A 39 4.26 -4.45 -5.32
C ARG A 39 3.04 -5.24 -5.78
N LYS A 40 2.89 -6.50 -5.36
CA LYS A 40 1.67 -7.29 -5.59
C LYS A 40 0.48 -6.73 -4.81
N ALA A 41 0.70 -6.33 -3.56
CA ALA A 41 -0.33 -5.77 -2.67
C ALA A 41 -0.77 -4.37 -3.09
N ARG A 42 0.02 -3.66 -3.92
CA ARG A 42 -0.41 -2.43 -4.55
C ARG A 42 -1.08 -2.81 -5.87
N PRO A 43 -2.42 -2.91 -5.96
CA PRO A 43 -3.03 -3.08 -7.26
C PRO A 43 -2.65 -1.82 -8.05
N VAL A 44 -1.86 -2.00 -9.10
CA VAL A 44 -1.68 -0.98 -10.13
C VAL A 44 -3.00 -0.90 -10.85
N ARG A 45 -4.02 -0.33 -10.19
CA ARG A 45 -5.22 0.09 -10.90
C ARG A 45 -4.79 1.30 -11.69
N SER A 46 -4.71 1.14 -13.00
CA SER A 46 -4.79 2.28 -13.89
C SER A 46 -5.96 3.17 -13.43
N ARG A 47 -5.86 4.48 -13.69
CA ARG A 47 -6.97 5.40 -13.38
C ARG A 47 -8.30 4.88 -13.97
N ALA A 48 -8.25 4.21 -15.11
CA ALA A 48 -9.39 3.56 -15.73
C ALA A 48 -9.97 2.41 -14.90
N GLU A 49 -9.14 1.50 -14.39
CA GLU A 49 -9.59 0.38 -13.53
C GLU A 49 -10.13 0.86 -12.18
N LEU A 50 -9.53 1.91 -11.60
CA LEU A 50 -10.05 2.53 -10.40
C LEU A 50 -11.44 3.13 -10.64
N MET A 51 -11.61 3.87 -11.74
CA MET A 51 -12.90 4.47 -12.09
C MET A 51 -13.95 3.41 -12.43
N ALA A 52 -13.58 2.33 -13.12
CA ALA A 52 -14.48 1.21 -13.40
C ALA A 52 -14.95 0.53 -12.11
N PHE A 53 -14.04 0.30 -11.16
CA PHE A 53 -14.38 -0.25 -9.85
C PHE A 53 -15.32 0.70 -9.08
N LEU A 54 -15.00 2.00 -9.00
CA LEU A 54 -15.85 2.97 -8.31
C LEU A 54 -17.25 3.06 -8.94
N LYS A 55 -17.35 2.96 -10.27
CA LYS A 55 -18.63 2.93 -10.97
C LYS A 55 -19.44 1.67 -10.60
N ALA A 56 -18.81 0.51 -10.57
CA ALA A 56 -19.47 -0.74 -10.17
C ALA A 56 -19.96 -0.68 -8.72
N VAL A 57 -19.12 -0.20 -7.79
CA VAL A 57 -19.51 -0.01 -6.38
C VAL A 57 -20.68 0.97 -6.25
N ARG A 58 -20.69 2.07 -7.02
CA ARG A 58 -21.78 3.05 -7.01
C ARG A 58 -23.10 2.48 -7.55
N GLN A 59 -23.07 1.51 -8.47
CA GLN A 59 -24.27 0.88 -9.00
C GLN A 59 -24.95 -0.05 -7.98
N ASP A 60 -24.16 -0.72 -7.15
CA ASP A 60 -24.65 -1.69 -6.16
C ASP A 60 -24.91 -1.06 -4.78
N ALA A 61 -24.47 0.18 -4.56
CA ALA A 61 -24.65 0.89 -3.29
C ALA A 61 -26.13 1.29 -3.06
N PRO A 62 -26.68 1.12 -1.84
CA PRO A 62 -27.99 1.64 -1.50
C PRO A 62 -28.06 3.16 -1.68
N PRO A 63 -29.22 3.73 -2.06
CA PRO A 63 -29.37 5.17 -2.31
C PRO A 63 -28.94 6.05 -1.13
N GLU A 64 -29.10 5.55 0.10
CA GLU A 64 -28.71 6.22 1.35
C GLU A 64 -27.21 6.54 1.41
N PHE A 65 -26.36 5.69 0.81
CA PHE A 65 -24.91 5.90 0.75
C PHE A 65 -24.47 6.77 -0.43
N LEU A 66 -25.42 7.16 -1.30
CA LEU A 66 -25.18 8.02 -2.46
C LEU A 66 -25.66 9.45 -2.23
N SER A 67 -26.22 9.73 -1.05
CA SER A 67 -26.57 11.08 -0.63
C SER A 67 -25.31 11.92 -0.46
N ASP A 68 -25.35 13.16 -0.94
CA ASP A 68 -24.29 14.15 -0.70
C ASP A 68 -24.41 14.76 0.71
N GLU A 69 -25.51 14.49 1.43
CA GLU A 69 -25.68 14.89 2.83
C GLU A 69 -24.92 13.94 3.76
N ASP A 70 -24.06 14.51 4.59
CA ASP A 70 -23.40 13.77 5.66
C ASP A 70 -24.45 13.32 6.71
N PRO A 71 -24.66 12.00 6.89
CA PRO A 71 -25.64 11.49 7.84
C PRO A 71 -25.28 11.77 9.31
N THR A 72 -24.07 12.28 9.56
CA THR A 72 -23.56 12.69 10.87
C THR A 72 -23.50 14.20 11.06
N ALA A 73 -23.95 15.00 10.08
CA ALA A 73 -23.92 16.47 10.17
C ALA A 73 -24.61 17.02 11.43
N TRP A 74 -25.65 16.34 11.93
CA TRP A 74 -26.36 16.72 13.16
C TRP A 74 -25.54 16.55 14.45
N LEU A 75 -24.42 15.82 14.42
CA LEU A 75 -23.51 15.64 15.56
C LEU A 75 -22.53 16.81 15.72
N TYR A 76 -22.43 17.68 14.73
CA TYR A 76 -21.47 18.78 14.71
C TYR A 76 -22.15 20.12 14.49
N ASP A 77 -21.64 21.17 15.12
CA ASP A 77 -22.08 22.55 14.92
C ASP A 77 -21.51 23.15 13.62
N GLU A 78 -21.82 24.42 13.38
CA GLU A 78 -21.35 25.15 12.19
C GLU A 78 -19.82 25.32 12.12
N ASP A 79 -19.13 25.19 13.25
CA ASP A 79 -17.67 25.21 13.36
C ASP A 79 -17.06 23.80 13.23
N GLY A 80 -17.89 22.76 13.09
CA GLY A 80 -17.47 21.36 12.99
C GLY A 80 -17.07 20.72 14.32
N LEU A 81 -17.48 21.33 15.45
CA LEU A 81 -17.27 20.80 16.79
C LEU A 81 -18.47 19.95 17.23
N PRO A 82 -18.28 18.94 18.11
CA PRO A 82 -19.39 18.17 18.64
C PRO A 82 -20.43 19.09 19.31
N ALA A 83 -21.68 19.01 18.86
CA ALA A 83 -22.82 19.76 19.40
C ALA A 83 -23.34 19.20 20.73
#